data_AF-A0A831W585-F1
#
_entry.id   AF-A0A831W585-F1
#
_cell.length_a   1.000
_cell.length_b   1.000
_cell.length_c   1.000
_cell.angle_alpha   90.00
_cell.angle_beta   90.00
_cell.angle_gamma   90.00
#
_symmetry.space_group_name_H-M   'P 1'
#
loop_
_entity.id
_entity.type
_entity.pdbx_description
1 polymer ?
#
loop_
_entity_poly.entity_id
_entity_poly.type
_entity_poly.pdbx_seq_one_letter_code
_entity_poly.pdbx_strand_id
1 'polypeptide(L)'
;MRVKNRWNKPGKVHTPEAIASALSAAAWKIATRSVLEMENEGLQADTQLQRLTVIAEFMAFLVHIADRLAATRMDGDERGRFINALGVQVAELMAGNLADLQGPGDYRASFIDTLNERMSEYAEFGFSEVDGPDIGFLRGFGQRVTAAMGPRDQRWILEQVMEVAAPEAIETLAEAMRDLLA
;
A
#
# COMPACT_ATOMS: atom_id res chain seq x y z
N MET A 1 8.34 -13.16 -0.25
CA MET A 1 8.52 -12.70 1.17
C MET A 1 7.57 -13.48 2.09
N ARG A 2 7.89 -13.73 3.37
CA ARG A 2 6.87 -14.23 4.33
C ARG A 2 6.34 -13.08 5.19
N VAL A 3 5.10 -12.66 4.94
CA VAL A 3 4.38 -11.74 5.82
C VAL A 3 3.64 -12.53 6.90
N LYS A 4 3.54 -12.00 8.13
CA LYS A 4 2.69 -12.61 9.15
C LYS A 4 1.23 -12.28 8.84
N ASN A 5 0.51 -13.25 8.30
CA ASN A 5 -0.87 -13.11 7.84
C ASN A 5 -1.81 -14.16 8.46
N ARG A 6 -1.35 -14.91 9.48
CA ARG A 6 -2.15 -15.93 10.18
C ARG A 6 -2.44 -15.56 11.61
N TRP A 7 -3.67 -15.83 12.04
CA TRP A 7 -4.12 -15.63 13.41
C TRP A 7 -3.49 -16.64 14.38
N ASN A 8 -3.08 -16.17 15.55
CA ASN A 8 -2.61 -17.04 16.64
C ASN A 8 -3.71 -17.95 17.21
N LYS A 9 -4.99 -17.57 17.02
CA LYS A 9 -6.18 -18.35 17.43
C LYS A 9 -7.09 -18.57 16.19
N PRO A 10 -6.78 -19.56 15.35
CA PRO A 10 -7.59 -19.84 14.15
C PRO A 10 -9.03 -20.22 14.52
N GLY A 11 -10.01 -19.82 13.70
CA GLY A 11 -11.42 -20.15 13.88
C GLY A 11 -12.26 -19.18 14.72
N LYS A 12 -11.72 -17.99 15.07
CA LYS A 12 -12.53 -16.89 15.59
C LYS A 12 -12.94 -15.96 14.46
N VAL A 13 -14.18 -15.46 14.50
CA VAL A 13 -14.58 -14.33 13.66
C VAL A 13 -13.79 -13.11 14.11
N HIS A 14 -13.00 -12.55 13.21
CA HIS A 14 -12.22 -11.34 13.42
C HIS A 14 -13.02 -10.13 12.96
N THR A 15 -12.96 -9.04 13.69
CA THR A 15 -13.64 -7.80 13.27
C THR A 15 -12.89 -7.17 12.09
N PRO A 16 -13.59 -6.42 11.22
CA PRO A 16 -12.99 -5.55 10.22
C PRO A 16 -11.79 -4.74 10.72
N GLU A 17 -11.87 -4.19 11.92
CA GLU A 17 -10.81 -3.38 12.53
C GLU A 17 -9.58 -4.22 12.91
N ALA A 18 -9.78 -5.45 13.38
CA ALA A 18 -8.69 -6.37 13.68
C ALA A 18 -7.98 -6.82 12.39
N ILE A 19 -8.74 -7.11 11.34
CA ILE A 19 -8.21 -7.47 10.01
C ILE A 19 -7.42 -6.28 9.44
N ALA A 20 -7.96 -5.07 9.53
CA ALA A 20 -7.30 -3.84 9.10
C ALA A 20 -5.95 -3.61 9.81
N SER A 21 -5.90 -3.82 11.13
CA SER A 21 -4.65 -3.70 11.89
C SER A 21 -3.60 -4.73 11.48
N ALA A 22 -3.99 -5.98 11.21
CA ALA A 22 -3.07 -6.99 10.70
C ALA A 22 -2.59 -6.68 9.28
N LEU A 23 -3.50 -6.22 8.41
CA LEU A 23 -3.18 -5.88 7.03
C LEU A 23 -2.35 -4.60 6.90
N SER A 24 -2.50 -3.60 7.77
CA SER A 24 -1.65 -2.40 7.77
C SER A 24 -0.18 -2.76 8.04
N ALA A 25 0.07 -3.66 8.99
CA ALA A 25 1.41 -4.18 9.28
C ALA A 25 1.99 -5.03 8.13
N ALA A 26 1.13 -5.74 7.40
CA ALA A 26 1.50 -6.45 6.18
C ALA A 26 1.89 -5.47 5.06
N ALA A 27 1.03 -4.49 4.78
CA ALA A 27 1.24 -3.47 3.76
C ALA A 27 2.54 -2.67 4.00
N TRP A 28 2.83 -2.30 5.25
CA TRP A 28 4.09 -1.62 5.60
C TRP A 28 5.32 -2.44 5.22
N LYS A 29 5.30 -3.75 5.48
CA LYS A 29 6.41 -4.65 5.13
C LYS A 29 6.56 -4.85 3.63
N ILE A 30 5.43 -4.91 2.91
CA ILE A 30 5.43 -4.97 1.45
C ILE A 30 6.08 -3.70 0.91
N ALA A 31 5.58 -2.52 1.27
CA ALA A 31 6.07 -1.24 0.80
C ALA A 31 7.58 -1.02 1.10
N THR A 32 8.00 -1.24 2.34
CA THR A 32 9.41 -1.08 2.74
C THR A 32 10.34 -2.06 2.02
N ARG A 33 9.88 -3.29 1.77
CA ARG A 33 10.64 -4.27 1.00
C ARG A 33 10.73 -3.90 -0.47
N SER A 34 9.62 -3.48 -1.10
CA SER A 34 9.63 -3.07 -2.50
C SER A 34 10.63 -1.94 -2.75
N VAL A 35 10.71 -0.95 -1.84
CA VAL A 35 11.74 0.09 -1.92
C VAL A 35 13.14 -0.48 -1.80
N LEU A 36 13.38 -1.38 -0.83
CA LEU A 36 14.69 -2.02 -0.67
C LEU A 36 15.10 -2.84 -1.91
N GLU A 37 14.17 -3.57 -2.52
CA GLU A 37 14.42 -4.38 -3.72
C GLU A 37 14.76 -3.50 -4.92
N MET A 38 13.99 -2.44 -5.16
CA MET A 38 14.30 -1.45 -6.20
C MET A 38 15.70 -0.83 -6.00
N GLU A 39 16.09 -0.52 -4.77
CA GLU A 39 17.43 0.00 -4.48
C GLU A 39 18.54 -1.02 -4.71
N ASN A 40 18.30 -2.30 -4.41
CA ASN A 40 19.24 -3.38 -4.69
C ASN A 40 19.46 -3.59 -6.20
N GLU A 41 18.48 -3.22 -7.02
CA GLU A 41 18.55 -3.21 -8.47
C GLU A 41 19.19 -1.93 -9.04
N GLY A 42 19.60 -1.01 -8.16
CA GLY A 42 20.27 0.25 -8.54
C GLY A 42 19.34 1.45 -8.69
N LEU A 43 18.03 1.28 -8.52
CA LEU A 43 17.03 2.36 -8.57
C LEU A 43 16.94 3.02 -7.20
N GLN A 44 17.81 3.99 -6.97
CA GLN A 44 18.04 4.53 -5.63
C GLN A 44 17.17 5.74 -5.29
N ALA A 45 16.61 5.72 -4.08
CA ALA A 45 16.22 6.94 -3.38
C ALA A 45 17.44 7.54 -2.65
N ASP A 46 17.69 8.82 -2.88
CA ASP A 46 18.89 9.55 -2.43
C ASP A 46 18.78 10.01 -0.96
N THR A 47 17.57 10.05 -0.38
CA THR A 47 17.36 10.47 1.01
C THR A 47 16.38 9.56 1.74
N GLN A 48 16.49 9.54 3.09
CA GLN A 48 15.53 8.82 3.92
C GLN A 48 14.10 9.37 3.77
N LEU A 49 13.96 10.68 3.57
CA LEU A 49 12.67 11.29 3.29
C LEU A 49 12.10 10.77 1.97
N GLN A 50 12.93 10.70 0.93
CA GLN A 50 12.50 10.17 -0.35
C GLN A 50 12.03 8.72 -0.27
N ARG A 51 12.74 7.87 0.50
CA ARG A 51 12.29 6.50 0.80
C ARG A 51 10.90 6.49 1.43
N LEU A 52 10.67 7.34 2.44
CA LEU A 52 9.36 7.46 3.09
C LEU A 52 8.27 7.99 2.14
N THR A 53 8.61 8.90 1.22
CA THR A 53 7.67 9.38 0.20
C THR A 53 7.29 8.27 -0.77
N VAL A 54 8.24 7.44 -1.19
CA VAL A 54 7.94 6.26 -2.03
C VAL A 54 7.08 5.26 -1.25
N ILE A 55 7.41 4.98 0.01
CA ILE A 55 6.61 4.11 0.89
C ILE A 55 5.19 4.66 1.02
N ALA A 56 5.00 5.98 1.15
CA ALA A 56 3.69 6.59 1.22
C ALA A 56 2.83 6.29 -0.03
N GLU A 57 3.42 6.39 -1.23
CA GLU A 57 2.73 6.04 -2.47
C GLU A 57 2.39 4.54 -2.56
N PHE A 58 3.31 3.65 -2.15
CA PHE A 58 3.01 2.21 -2.03
C PHE A 58 1.88 1.94 -1.03
N MET A 59 1.87 2.60 0.12
CA MET A 59 0.82 2.41 1.14
C MET A 59 -0.54 2.87 0.59
N ALA A 60 -0.63 4.01 -0.08
CA ALA A 60 -1.86 4.47 -0.69
C ALA A 60 -2.37 3.51 -1.78
N PHE A 61 -1.46 3.02 -2.63
CA PHE A 61 -1.76 2.00 -3.63
C PHE A 61 -2.30 0.71 -3.00
N LEU A 62 -1.62 0.18 -1.99
CA LEU A 62 -2.03 -1.05 -1.30
C LEU A 62 -3.37 -0.91 -0.58
N VAL A 63 -3.66 0.25 0.01
CA VAL A 63 -4.99 0.51 0.60
C VAL A 63 -6.08 0.44 -0.48
N HIS A 64 -5.84 1.02 -1.65
CA HIS A 64 -6.82 0.95 -2.74
C HIS A 64 -6.97 -0.48 -3.29
N ILE A 65 -5.89 -1.24 -3.42
CA ILE A 65 -5.96 -2.66 -3.81
C ILE A 65 -6.76 -3.47 -2.77
N ALA A 66 -6.51 -3.24 -1.48
CA ALA A 66 -7.27 -3.86 -0.40
C ALA A 66 -8.75 -3.51 -0.46
N ASP A 67 -9.09 -2.27 -0.83
CA ASP A 67 -10.47 -1.83 -1.04
C ASP A 67 -11.17 -2.57 -2.18
N ARG A 68 -10.49 -2.71 -3.33
CA ARG A 68 -11.02 -3.46 -4.48
C ARG A 68 -11.21 -4.95 -4.16
N LEU A 69 -10.30 -5.55 -3.41
CA LEU A 69 -10.43 -6.93 -2.94
C LEU A 69 -11.50 -7.10 -1.87
N ALA A 70 -11.69 -6.11 -0.99
CA ALA A 70 -12.75 -6.12 0.03
C ALA A 70 -14.13 -6.05 -0.62
N ALA A 71 -14.29 -5.26 -1.68
CA ALA A 71 -15.56 -5.11 -2.39
C ALA A 71 -16.10 -6.42 -2.98
N THR A 72 -15.26 -7.45 -3.18
CA THR A 72 -15.71 -8.77 -3.64
C THR A 72 -15.98 -9.77 -2.52
N ARG A 73 -15.65 -9.42 -1.26
CA ARG A 73 -15.65 -10.35 -0.11
C ARG A 73 -16.47 -9.88 1.09
N MET A 74 -16.66 -8.57 1.23
CA MET A 74 -17.33 -7.92 2.35
C MET A 74 -18.58 -7.19 1.87
N ASP A 75 -19.59 -7.09 2.72
CA ASP A 75 -20.72 -6.20 2.46
C ASP A 75 -20.31 -4.71 2.61
N GLY A 76 -21.24 -3.80 2.30
CA GLY A 76 -20.95 -2.36 2.31
C GLY A 76 -20.59 -1.79 3.68
N ASP A 77 -21.21 -2.27 4.76
CA ASP A 77 -20.94 -1.79 6.12
C ASP A 77 -19.59 -2.34 6.62
N GLU A 78 -19.37 -3.64 6.40
CA GLU A 78 -18.15 -4.34 6.75
C GLU A 78 -16.94 -3.75 6.02
N ARG A 79 -17.04 -3.57 4.69
CA ARG A 79 -16.02 -2.91 3.87
C ARG A 79 -15.75 -1.48 4.34
N GLY A 80 -16.81 -0.72 4.62
CA GLY A 80 -16.69 0.66 5.10
C GLY A 80 -15.89 0.74 6.40
N ARG A 81 -16.19 -0.12 7.37
CA ARG A 81 -15.44 -0.21 8.63
C ARG A 81 -14.00 -0.66 8.42
N PHE A 82 -13.79 -1.70 7.61
CA PHE A 82 -12.46 -2.23 7.29
C PHE A 82 -11.55 -1.16 6.68
N ILE A 83 -12.01 -0.45 5.64
CA ILE A 83 -11.19 0.51 4.91
C ILE A 83 -10.93 1.79 5.70
N ASN A 84 -11.91 2.27 6.47
CA ASN A 84 -11.67 3.39 7.39
C ASN A 84 -10.63 3.04 8.45
N ALA A 85 -10.74 1.84 9.07
CA ALA A 85 -9.76 1.40 10.05
C ALA A 85 -8.37 1.23 9.41
N LEU A 86 -8.29 0.65 8.22
CA LEU A 86 -7.03 0.46 7.50
C LEU A 86 -6.37 1.81 7.20
N GLY A 87 -7.13 2.76 6.64
CA GLY A 87 -6.67 4.12 6.34
C GLY A 87 -6.10 4.84 7.56
N VAL A 88 -6.78 4.76 8.71
CA VAL A 88 -6.29 5.34 9.96
C VAL A 88 -4.98 4.68 10.42
N GLN A 89 -4.91 3.35 10.40
CA GLN A 89 -3.72 2.62 10.85
C GLN A 89 -2.50 2.91 9.98
N VAL A 90 -2.66 2.99 8.65
CA VAL A 90 -1.54 3.31 7.75
C VAL A 90 -1.09 4.76 7.91
N ALA A 91 -2.02 5.69 8.19
CA ALA A 91 -1.69 7.09 8.45
C ALA A 91 -0.92 7.26 9.76
N GLU A 92 -1.26 6.50 10.80
CA GLU A 92 -0.52 6.48 12.07
C GLU A 92 0.91 5.94 11.89
N LEU A 93 1.08 4.86 11.12
CA LEU A 93 2.40 4.31 10.79
C LEU A 93 3.27 5.33 10.04
N MET A 94 2.71 5.97 9.01
CA MET A 94 3.41 7.00 8.25
C MET A 94 3.77 8.20 9.11
N ALA A 95 2.83 8.68 9.93
CA ALA A 95 3.05 9.82 10.78
C ALA A 95 4.16 9.59 11.82
N GLY A 96 4.19 8.40 12.43
CA GLY A 96 5.26 8.01 13.37
C GLY A 96 6.63 8.03 12.70
N ASN A 97 6.77 7.39 11.54
CA ASN A 97 8.05 7.33 10.82
C ASN A 97 8.52 8.71 10.33
N LEU A 98 7.60 9.57 9.88
CA LEU A 98 7.93 10.94 9.49
C LEU A 98 8.32 11.79 10.70
N ALA A 99 7.63 11.64 11.83
CA ALA A 99 7.97 12.35 13.06
C ALA A 99 9.36 11.94 13.60
N ASP A 100 9.70 10.66 13.52
CA ASP A 100 11.02 10.15 13.89
C ASP A 100 12.12 10.74 13.01
N LEU A 101 11.83 10.96 11.71
CA LEU A 101 12.80 11.51 10.75
C LEU A 101 12.93 13.04 10.81
N GLN A 102 11.80 13.75 10.91
CA GLN A 102 11.72 15.20 10.72
C GLN A 102 11.42 16.00 12.00
N GLY A 103 11.14 15.31 13.12
CA GLY A 103 10.64 15.93 14.34
C GLY A 103 9.12 16.11 14.33
N PRO A 104 8.53 16.80 15.33
CA PRO A 104 7.07 16.91 15.45
C PRO A 104 6.39 17.62 14.26
N GLY A 105 5.25 17.11 13.82
CA GLY A 105 4.44 17.69 12.75
C GLY A 105 3.09 17.00 12.56
N ASP A 106 2.19 17.59 11.78
CA ASP A 106 0.86 17.01 11.46
C ASP A 106 0.90 16.08 10.24
N TYR A 107 1.79 15.08 10.30
CA TYR A 107 2.00 14.14 9.20
C TYR A 107 0.81 13.21 8.97
N ARG A 108 -0.01 12.97 10.01
CA ARG A 108 -1.19 12.12 9.90
C ARG A 108 -2.21 12.77 8.98
N ALA A 109 -2.52 14.06 9.17
CA ALA A 109 -3.45 14.76 8.30
C ALA A 109 -2.93 14.82 6.86
N SER A 110 -1.65 15.19 6.68
CA SER A 110 -1.04 15.25 5.34
C SER A 110 -1.08 13.92 4.58
N PHE A 111 -0.84 12.80 5.26
CA PHE A 111 -0.94 11.48 4.63
C PHE A 111 -2.39 11.09 4.32
N ILE A 112 -3.36 11.45 5.17
CA ILE A 112 -4.78 11.22 4.88
C ILE A 112 -5.22 11.98 3.62
N ASP A 113 -4.75 13.22 3.43
CA ASP A 113 -5.03 13.99 2.23
C ASP A 113 -4.48 13.30 0.97
N THR A 114 -3.22 12.84 1.05
CA THR A 114 -2.60 12.06 -0.04
C THR A 114 -3.39 10.78 -0.32
N LEU A 115 -3.79 10.05 0.73
CA LEU A 115 -4.58 8.83 0.60
C LEU A 115 -5.91 9.10 -0.10
N ASN A 116 -6.64 10.14 0.30
CA ASN A 116 -7.93 10.50 -0.32
C ASN A 116 -7.77 10.92 -1.80
N GLU A 117 -6.71 11.66 -2.13
CA GLU A 117 -6.38 12.02 -3.51
C GLU A 117 -6.14 10.75 -4.34
N ARG A 118 -5.29 9.84 -3.86
CA ARG A 118 -4.98 8.58 -4.55
C ARG A 118 -6.19 7.67 -4.66
N MET A 119 -7.00 7.55 -3.61
CA MET A 119 -8.23 6.77 -3.64
C MET A 119 -9.20 7.29 -4.71
N SER A 120 -9.28 8.61 -4.89
CA SER A 120 -10.11 9.24 -5.92
C SER A 120 -9.55 9.01 -7.33
N GLU A 121 -8.23 9.15 -7.51
CA GLU A 121 -7.57 8.90 -8.80
C GLU A 121 -7.68 7.44 -9.23
N TYR A 122 -7.41 6.51 -8.31
CA TYR A 122 -7.45 5.08 -8.58
C TYR A 122 -8.87 4.54 -8.73
N ALA A 123 -9.88 5.28 -8.27
CA ALA A 123 -11.29 4.96 -8.50
C ALA A 123 -11.64 4.87 -10.00
N GLU A 124 -10.98 5.69 -10.82
CA GLU A 124 -11.22 5.82 -12.26
C GLU A 124 -10.64 4.68 -13.10
N PHE A 125 -9.76 3.86 -12.52
CA PHE A 125 -9.15 2.73 -13.25
C PHE A 125 -9.90 1.41 -13.04
N GLY A 126 -9.72 0.50 -14.00
CA GLY A 126 -10.27 -0.84 -13.95
C GLY A 126 -9.51 -1.76 -12.99
N PHE A 127 -10.26 -2.66 -12.37
CA PHE A 127 -9.73 -3.74 -11.54
C PHE A 127 -10.62 -4.98 -11.69
N SER A 128 -10.02 -6.14 -11.83
CA SER A 128 -10.70 -7.44 -11.71
C SER A 128 -9.98 -8.30 -10.66
N GLU A 129 -10.69 -9.21 -9.99
CA GLU A 129 -10.04 -10.12 -9.04
C GLU A 129 -9.11 -11.13 -9.75
N VAL A 130 -9.37 -11.43 -11.03
CA VAL A 130 -8.61 -12.41 -11.82
C VAL A 130 -7.32 -11.80 -12.38
N ASP A 131 -7.43 -10.62 -12.97
CA ASP A 131 -6.33 -9.96 -13.70
C ASP A 131 -5.65 -8.88 -12.85
N GLY A 132 -6.27 -8.46 -11.75
CA GLY A 132 -5.80 -7.38 -10.91
C GLY A 132 -6.09 -5.99 -11.51
N PRO A 133 -5.28 -4.97 -11.16
CA PRO A 133 -5.41 -3.62 -11.70
C PRO A 133 -5.07 -3.58 -13.19
N ASP A 134 -5.78 -2.76 -13.96
CA ASP A 134 -5.45 -2.57 -15.37
C ASP A 134 -4.11 -1.83 -15.57
N ILE A 135 -3.63 -1.79 -16.81
CA ILE A 135 -2.36 -1.12 -17.15
C ILE A 135 -2.38 0.38 -16.87
N GLY A 136 -3.56 1.02 -16.92
CA GLY A 136 -3.73 2.44 -16.59
C GLY A 136 -3.47 2.68 -15.11
N PHE A 137 -4.01 1.81 -14.26
CA PHE A 137 -3.79 1.86 -12.82
C PHE A 137 -2.31 1.61 -12.47
N LEU A 138 -1.70 0.54 -12.99
CA LEU A 138 -0.29 0.25 -12.76
C LEU A 138 0.62 1.41 -13.20
N ARG A 139 0.31 2.01 -14.35
CA ARG A 139 1.04 3.19 -14.84
C ARG A 139 0.84 4.41 -13.95
N GLY A 140 -0.39 4.68 -13.51
CA GLY A 140 -0.70 5.79 -12.61
C GLY A 140 0.07 5.66 -11.30
N PHE A 141 0.10 4.47 -10.70
CA PHE A 141 0.92 4.18 -9.53
C PHE A 141 2.42 4.34 -9.81
N GLY A 142 2.92 3.75 -10.90
CA GLY A 142 4.33 3.86 -11.28
C GLY A 142 4.79 5.31 -11.50
N GLN A 143 3.94 6.17 -12.03
CA GLN A 143 4.22 7.61 -12.19
C GLN A 143 4.37 8.32 -10.84
N ARG A 144 3.55 7.96 -9.83
CA ARG A 144 3.68 8.52 -8.48
C ARG A 144 4.98 8.10 -7.80
N VAL A 145 5.34 6.82 -7.89
CA VAL A 145 6.62 6.32 -7.39
C VAL A 145 7.80 6.97 -8.10
N THR A 146 7.73 7.10 -9.43
CA THR A 146 8.76 7.77 -10.23
C THR A 146 8.93 9.23 -9.81
N ALA A 147 7.83 9.95 -9.61
CA ALA A 147 7.87 11.34 -9.13
C ALA A 147 8.49 11.43 -7.72
N ALA A 148 8.15 10.50 -6.83
CA ALA A 148 8.73 10.42 -5.49
C ALA A 148 10.24 10.13 -5.53
N MET A 149 10.71 9.22 -6.39
CA MET A 149 12.13 8.90 -6.59
C MET A 149 12.94 9.97 -7.34
N GLY A 150 12.28 10.95 -7.97
CA GLY A 150 12.95 12.10 -8.59
C GLY A 150 13.35 11.88 -10.05
N PRO A 151 14.24 12.72 -10.60
CA PRO A 151 14.49 12.79 -12.05
C PRO A 151 15.45 11.72 -12.59
N ARG A 152 16.15 11.00 -11.71
CA ARG A 152 17.11 9.97 -12.11
C ARG A 152 16.37 8.68 -12.45
N ASP A 153 16.81 7.99 -13.50
CA ASP A 153 16.33 6.66 -13.90
C ASP A 153 14.81 6.53 -14.11
N GLN A 154 14.10 7.63 -14.35
CA GLN A 154 12.62 7.67 -14.37
C GLN A 154 11.95 6.59 -15.22
N ARG A 155 12.50 6.34 -16.40
CA ARG A 155 12.00 5.29 -17.29
C ARG A 155 12.13 3.90 -16.66
N TRP A 156 13.30 3.59 -16.12
CA TRP A 156 13.57 2.30 -15.48
C TRP A 156 12.79 2.14 -14.19
N ILE A 157 12.57 3.22 -13.43
CA ILE A 157 11.71 3.21 -12.23
C ILE A 157 10.27 2.87 -12.63
N LEU A 158 9.73 3.54 -13.66
CA LEU A 158 8.38 3.27 -14.13
C LEU A 158 8.23 1.81 -14.60
N GLU A 159 9.15 1.34 -15.45
CA GLU A 159 9.16 -0.05 -15.95
C GLU A 159 9.24 -1.05 -14.77
N GLN A 160 10.17 -0.85 -13.83
CA GLN A 160 10.36 -1.74 -12.68
C GLN A 160 9.13 -1.77 -11.76
N VAL A 161 8.49 -0.62 -11.51
CA VAL A 161 7.28 -0.57 -10.69
C VAL A 161 6.13 -1.31 -11.37
N MET A 162 5.92 -1.07 -12.66
CA MET A 162 4.81 -1.66 -13.40
C MET A 162 4.97 -3.17 -13.62
N GLU A 163 6.18 -3.63 -13.92
CA GLU A 163 6.44 -5.01 -14.35
C GLU A 163 6.85 -5.94 -13.21
N VAL A 164 7.36 -5.40 -12.10
CA VAL A 164 7.89 -6.20 -10.99
C VAL A 164 7.28 -5.78 -9.65
N ALA A 165 7.57 -4.57 -9.18
CA ALA A 165 7.28 -4.22 -7.78
C ALA A 165 5.78 -4.18 -7.46
N ALA A 166 4.94 -3.64 -8.35
CA ALA A 166 3.50 -3.60 -8.15
C ALA A 166 2.86 -4.99 -8.24
N PRO A 167 3.11 -5.82 -9.27
CA PRO A 167 2.61 -7.20 -9.32
C PRO A 167 2.94 -8.03 -8.07
N GLU A 168 4.21 -8.01 -7.62
CA GLU A 168 4.63 -8.77 -6.43
C GLU A 168 3.96 -8.26 -5.15
N ALA A 169 3.81 -6.93 -5.03
CA ALA A 169 3.14 -6.30 -3.90
C ALA A 169 1.65 -6.66 -3.85
N ILE A 170 0.96 -6.67 -5.00
CA ILE A 170 -0.45 -7.07 -5.12
C ILE A 170 -0.62 -8.54 -4.74
N GLU A 171 0.22 -9.43 -5.29
CA GLU A 171 0.15 -10.87 -5.00
C GLU A 171 0.30 -11.13 -3.50
N THR A 172 1.32 -10.52 -2.88
CA THR A 172 1.58 -10.67 -1.44
C THR A 172 0.44 -10.11 -0.60
N LEU A 173 -0.14 -8.97 -0.99
CA LEU A 173 -1.27 -8.37 -0.26
C LEU A 173 -2.53 -9.23 -0.38
N ALA A 174 -2.82 -9.74 -1.58
CA ALA A 174 -3.97 -10.59 -1.83
C ALA A 174 -3.88 -11.92 -1.05
N GLU A 175 -2.69 -12.52 -0.99
CA GLU A 175 -2.43 -13.69 -0.14
C GLU A 175 -2.63 -13.35 1.35
N ALA A 176 -2.07 -12.22 1.81
CA ALA A 176 -2.23 -11.79 3.20
C ALA A 176 -3.70 -11.57 3.56
N MET A 177 -4.47 -10.92 2.70
CA MET A 177 -5.89 -10.65 2.92
C MET A 177 -6.70 -11.95 2.91
N ARG A 178 -6.42 -12.87 1.98
CA ARG A 178 -7.07 -14.19 1.95
C ARG A 178 -6.85 -14.96 3.24
N ASP A 179 -5.62 -15.01 3.74
CA ASP A 179 -5.28 -15.72 4.98
C ASP A 179 -5.90 -15.07 6.23
N LEU A 180 -6.07 -13.74 6.23
CA LEU A 180 -6.69 -13.02 7.35
C LEU A 180 -8.22 -13.15 7.38
N LEU A 181 -8.84 -13.43 6.24
CA LEU A 181 -10.29 -13.63 6.10
C LEU A 181 -10.73 -15.10 6.23
N ALA A 182 -9.78 -16.04 6.24
CA ALA A 182 -10.03 -17.49 6.39
C ALA A 182 -10.26 -17.90 7.85
#